data_AF-A0A7W0KWD9-F1
#
_entry.id   AF-A0A7W0KWD9-F1
#
_cell.length_a   1.000
_cell.length_b   1.000
_cell.length_c   1.000
_cell.angle_alpha   90.00
_cell.angle_beta   90.00
_cell.angle_gamma   90.00
#
_symmetry.space_group_name_H-M   'P 1'
#
loop_
_entity.id
_entity.type
_entity.pdbx_description
1 polymer ?
#
loop_
_entity_poly.entity_id
_entity_poly.type
_entity_poly.pdbx_seq_one_letter_code
_entity_poly.pdbx_strand_id
1 'polypeptide(L)'
;MSNLDMSEAIRLLAQEKGLSEDSLLHVLVDALASAYKRRPGAADEVVVEVDPDTMDFTFTAYDLDEDGNWVNERDDTPRREELGRIAAQTFRQVMSQRIREVERDRKFEEYANREGDIVTGIIQQTDTRYTLLDLGRVEALLPQAEQVPFERPQPGDR
;
A
#
# COMPACT_ATOMS: atom_id res chain seq x y z
N MET A 1 -15.32 10.83 8.62
CA MET A 1 -14.02 11.49 8.42
C MET A 1 -14.32 12.73 7.61
N SER A 2 -14.04 13.90 8.18
CA SER A 2 -14.06 15.18 7.49
C SER A 2 -12.86 15.28 6.55
N ASN A 3 -12.91 16.12 5.50
CA ASN A 3 -11.73 16.44 4.68
C ASN A 3 -10.56 16.96 5.54
N LEU A 4 -10.89 17.63 6.65
CA LEU A 4 -9.91 18.10 7.65
C LEU A 4 -9.16 16.96 8.35
N ASP A 5 -9.80 15.80 8.54
CA ASP A 5 -9.17 14.65 9.20
C ASP A 5 -8.14 13.97 8.28
N MET A 6 -8.33 14.09 6.95
CA MET A 6 -7.48 13.42 5.97
C MET A 6 -6.15 14.16 5.77
N SER A 7 -6.19 15.49 5.63
CA SER A 7 -4.98 16.31 5.51
C SER A 7 -4.09 16.20 6.75
N GLU A 8 -4.69 16.26 7.95
CA GLU A 8 -3.95 16.07 9.20
C GLU A 8 -3.33 14.67 9.28
N ALA A 9 -4.07 13.63 8.90
CA ALA A 9 -3.56 12.26 8.90
C ALA A 9 -2.43 12.04 7.87
N ILE A 10 -2.48 12.68 6.70
CA ILE A 10 -1.38 12.66 5.72
C ILE A 10 -0.14 13.31 6.32
N ARG A 11 -0.28 14.50 6.92
CA ARG A 11 0.83 15.22 7.56
C ARG A 11 1.48 14.41 8.68
N LEU A 12 0.66 13.82 9.55
CA LEU A 12 1.15 12.99 10.64
C LEU A 12 1.91 11.76 10.12
N LEU A 13 1.39 11.07 9.12
CA LEU A 13 2.08 9.91 8.55
C LEU A 13 3.36 10.30 7.82
N ALA A 14 3.33 11.38 7.04
CA ALA A 14 4.48 11.94 6.35
C ALA A 14 5.62 12.17 7.36
N GLN A 15 5.31 12.82 8.47
CA GLN A 15 6.27 13.08 9.54
C GLN A 15 6.75 11.80 10.24
N GLU A 16 5.85 10.89 10.64
CA GLU A 16 6.19 9.70 11.42
C GLU A 16 7.05 8.71 10.62
N LYS A 17 6.77 8.58 9.32
CA LYS A 17 7.42 7.60 8.44
C LYS A 17 8.51 8.20 7.56
N GLY A 18 8.79 9.50 7.68
CA GLY A 18 9.81 10.19 6.87
C GLY A 18 9.46 10.26 5.38
N LEU A 19 8.17 10.35 5.06
CA LEU A 19 7.65 10.46 3.70
C LEU A 19 7.29 11.91 3.38
N SER A 20 7.29 12.29 2.11
CA SER A 20 6.75 13.60 1.71
C SER A 20 5.23 13.56 1.56
N GLU A 21 4.57 14.66 1.93
CA GLU A 21 3.13 14.84 1.75
C GLU A 21 2.74 14.68 0.26
N ASP A 22 3.51 15.28 -0.64
CA ASP A 22 3.29 15.18 -2.10
C ASP A 22 3.28 13.73 -2.60
N SER A 23 4.17 12.89 -2.07
CA SER A 23 4.22 11.47 -2.45
C SER A 23 2.97 10.73 -1.98
N LEU A 24 2.49 11.00 -0.77
CA LEU A 24 1.25 10.40 -0.26
C LEU A 24 0.02 10.87 -1.06
N LEU A 25 -0.02 12.16 -1.42
CA LEU A 25 -1.07 12.74 -2.25
C LEU A 25 -1.09 12.11 -3.65
N HIS A 26 0.07 11.93 -4.28
CA HIS A 26 0.15 11.24 -5.57
C HIS A 26 -0.41 9.81 -5.50
N VAL A 27 -0.01 9.02 -4.50
CA VAL A 27 -0.53 7.65 -4.35
C VAL A 27 -2.05 7.66 -4.10
N LEU A 28 -2.56 8.63 -3.34
CA LEU A 28 -3.99 8.78 -3.11
C LEU A 28 -4.74 9.11 -4.41
N VAL A 29 -4.21 10.05 -5.21
CA VAL A 29 -4.74 10.44 -6.51
C VAL A 29 -4.79 9.25 -7.47
N ASP A 30 -3.71 8.50 -7.59
CA ASP A 30 -3.64 7.30 -8.44
C ASP A 30 -4.65 6.23 -8.02
N ALA A 31 -4.79 6.04 -6.70
CA ALA A 31 -5.74 5.09 -6.15
C ALA A 31 -7.20 5.55 -6.34
N LEU A 32 -7.46 6.86 -6.30
CA LEU A 32 -8.77 7.45 -6.61
C LEU A 32 -9.12 7.30 -8.09
N ALA A 33 -8.18 7.58 -9.00
CA ALA A 33 -8.35 7.34 -10.43
C ALA A 33 -8.68 5.87 -10.71
N SER A 34 -7.94 4.96 -10.08
CA SER A 34 -8.19 3.51 -10.14
C SER A 34 -9.55 3.09 -9.58
N ALA A 35 -10.01 3.74 -8.51
CA ALA A 35 -11.32 3.48 -7.92
C ALA A 35 -12.46 4.00 -8.82
N TYR A 36 -12.27 5.18 -9.44
CA TYR A 36 -13.21 5.75 -10.39
C TYR A 36 -13.43 4.84 -11.59
N LYS A 37 -12.35 4.34 -12.23
CA LYS A 37 -12.44 3.45 -13.41
C LYS A 37 -13.17 2.13 -13.16
N ARG A 38 -13.37 1.72 -11.89
CA ARG A 38 -14.13 0.53 -11.53
C ARG A 38 -15.64 0.77 -11.47
N ARG A 39 -16.10 2.02 -11.56
CA ARG A 39 -17.53 2.36 -11.52
C ARG A 39 -18.18 1.97 -12.86
N PRO A 40 -19.42 1.45 -12.83
CA PRO A 40 -20.18 1.24 -14.06
C PRO A 40 -20.38 2.57 -14.80
N GLY A 41 -20.02 2.62 -16.07
CA GLY A 41 -20.14 3.81 -16.91
C GLY A 41 -19.04 4.85 -16.70
N ALA A 42 -17.94 4.51 -16.01
CA ALA A 42 -16.74 5.35 -16.00
C ALA A 42 -16.17 5.52 -17.41
N ALA A 43 -15.57 6.67 -17.68
CA ALA A 43 -14.82 6.90 -18.90
C ALA A 43 -13.56 6.00 -18.97
N ASP A 44 -13.01 5.86 -20.17
CA ASP A 44 -11.82 5.04 -20.42
C ASP A 44 -10.60 5.58 -19.65
N GLU A 45 -10.41 6.90 -19.70
CA GLU A 45 -9.33 7.61 -19.04
C GLU A 45 -9.85 8.71 -18.10
N VAL A 46 -9.10 8.94 -17.02
CA VAL A 46 -9.43 9.97 -16.03
C VAL A 46 -8.14 10.58 -15.49
N VAL A 47 -8.11 11.91 -15.43
CA VAL A 47 -7.11 12.68 -14.71
C VAL A 47 -7.74 13.14 -13.41
N VAL A 48 -7.09 12.81 -12.30
CA VAL A 48 -7.53 13.22 -10.97
C VAL A 48 -6.55 14.24 -10.43
N GLU A 49 -7.06 15.37 -9.98
CA GLU A 49 -6.27 16.43 -9.36
C GLU A 49 -6.76 16.64 -7.92
N VAL A 50 -5.87 17.13 -7.06
CA VAL A 50 -6.17 17.44 -5.67
C VAL A 50 -5.60 18.81 -5.31
N ASP A 51 -6.41 19.63 -4.64
CA ASP A 51 -5.91 20.81 -3.94
C ASP A 51 -5.33 20.36 -2.58
N PRO A 52 -4.01 20.54 -2.34
CA PRO A 52 -3.35 20.04 -1.12
C PRO A 52 -3.80 20.77 0.16
N ASP A 53 -4.36 21.97 0.05
CA ASP A 53 -4.80 22.77 1.19
C ASP A 53 -6.27 22.46 1.56
N THR A 54 -7.15 22.33 0.55
CA THR A 54 -8.58 22.06 0.80
C THR A 54 -8.95 20.58 0.77
N MET A 55 -8.09 19.74 0.17
CA MET A 55 -8.36 18.34 -0.16
C MET A 55 -9.61 18.17 -1.04
N ASP A 56 -9.88 19.15 -1.90
CA ASP A 56 -10.89 19.03 -2.94
C ASP A 56 -10.28 18.30 -4.14
N PHE A 57 -10.99 17.29 -4.65
CA PHE A 57 -10.55 16.48 -5.77
C PHE A 57 -11.40 16.77 -7.00
N THR A 58 -10.75 16.85 -8.16
CA THR A 58 -11.39 17.05 -9.46
C THR A 58 -11.10 15.87 -10.36
N PHE A 59 -12.10 15.39 -11.11
CA PHE A 59 -11.98 14.25 -12.03
C PHE A 59 -12.33 14.72 -13.43
N THR A 60 -11.31 14.80 -14.29
CA THR A 60 -11.48 15.12 -15.71
C THR A 60 -11.39 13.83 -16.50
N ALA A 61 -12.50 13.43 -17.09
CA ALA A 61 -12.66 12.20 -17.82
C ALA A 61 -12.48 12.40 -19.33
N TYR A 62 -11.93 11.39 -19.99
CA TYR A 62 -11.67 11.34 -21.43
C TYR A 62 -12.12 9.98 -21.99
N ASP A 63 -12.70 10.01 -23.20
CA ASP A 63 -12.94 8.80 -23.98
C ASP A 63 -11.72 8.52 -24.87
N LEU A 64 -11.57 7.28 -25.32
CA LEU A 64 -10.54 6.90 -26.31
C LEU A 64 -11.14 6.82 -27.72
N ASP A 65 -10.45 7.41 -28.70
CA ASP A 65 -10.76 7.19 -30.11
C ASP A 65 -10.19 5.85 -30.64
N GLU A 66 -10.44 5.54 -31.92
CA GLU A 66 -9.99 4.29 -32.56
C GLU A 66 -8.45 4.15 -32.59
N ASP A 67 -7.71 5.26 -32.48
CA ASP A 67 -6.26 5.33 -32.49
C ASP A 67 -5.66 5.38 -31.07
N GLY A 68 -6.51 5.43 -30.03
CA GLY A 68 -6.11 5.51 -28.63
C GLY A 68 -5.77 6.93 -28.15
N ASN A 69 -6.13 7.97 -28.90
CA ASN A 69 -5.99 9.35 -28.42
C ASN A 69 -7.12 9.73 -27.47
N TRP A 70 -6.80 10.62 -26.54
CA TRP A 70 -7.76 11.13 -25.56
C TRP A 70 -8.64 12.19 -26.19
N VAL A 71 -9.95 11.95 -26.18
CA VAL A 71 -10.97 12.83 -26.75
C VAL A 71 -12.12 13.02 -25.76
N ASN A 72 -13.06 13.93 -26.08
CA ASN A 72 -14.25 14.18 -25.27
C ASN A 72 -13.97 14.50 -23.79
N GLU A 73 -13.12 15.49 -23.53
CA GLU A 73 -12.88 16.01 -22.19
C GLU A 73 -14.20 16.41 -21.51
N ARG A 74 -14.45 15.89 -20.31
CA ARG A 74 -15.60 16.24 -19.47
C ARG A 74 -15.26 16.20 -17.99
N ASP A 75 -15.87 17.09 -17.23
CA ASP A 75 -15.88 16.98 -15.77
C ASP A 75 -16.81 15.85 -15.36
N ASP A 76 -16.25 14.83 -14.71
CA ASP A 76 -17.01 13.73 -14.10
C ASP A 76 -16.71 13.59 -12.61
N THR A 77 -16.44 14.73 -11.97
CA THR A 77 -16.25 14.83 -10.51
C THR A 77 -17.50 14.31 -9.79
N PRO A 78 -17.39 13.23 -8.99
CA PRO A 78 -18.53 12.71 -8.26
C PRO A 78 -19.08 13.73 -7.27
N ARG A 79 -20.35 13.55 -6.88
CA ARG A 79 -20.96 14.39 -5.83
C ARG A 79 -20.14 14.32 -4.54
N ARG A 80 -20.07 15.44 -3.82
CA ARG A 80 -19.23 15.61 -2.63
C ARG A 80 -19.37 14.49 -1.59
N GLU A 81 -20.59 14.03 -1.33
CA GLU A 81 -20.84 12.95 -0.36
C GLU A 81 -20.31 11.59 -0.83
N GLU A 82 -20.46 11.28 -2.13
CA GLU A 82 -19.94 10.06 -2.72
C GLU A 82 -18.42 10.08 -2.78
N LEU A 83 -17.85 11.20 -3.23
CA LEU A 83 -16.42 11.44 -3.29
C LEU A 83 -15.78 11.30 -1.91
N GLY A 84 -16.34 11.95 -0.88
CA GLY A 84 -15.81 11.86 0.49
C GLY A 84 -15.78 10.42 1.01
N ARG A 85 -16.79 9.60 0.69
CA ARG A 85 -16.81 8.17 1.06
C ARG A 85 -15.73 7.37 0.32
N ILE A 86 -15.61 7.56 -1.00
CA ILE A 86 -14.60 6.86 -1.82
C ILE A 86 -13.20 7.27 -1.36
N ALA A 87 -12.93 8.57 -1.22
CA ALA A 87 -11.68 9.10 -0.72
C ALA A 87 -11.34 8.55 0.66
N ALA A 88 -12.28 8.54 1.61
CA ALA A 88 -12.05 7.99 2.95
C ALA A 88 -11.71 6.49 2.96
N GLN A 89 -12.27 5.70 2.04
CA GLN A 89 -11.96 4.28 1.91
C GLN A 89 -10.60 4.07 1.24
N THR A 90 -10.37 4.73 0.11
CA THR A 90 -9.11 4.69 -0.63
C THR A 90 -7.95 5.17 0.23
N PHE A 91 -8.12 6.27 0.95
CA PHE A 91 -7.15 6.79 1.90
C PHE A 91 -6.74 5.74 2.94
N ARG A 92 -7.70 5.13 3.64
CA ARG A 92 -7.38 4.08 4.63
C ARG A 92 -6.58 2.94 4.03
N GLN A 93 -6.91 2.55 2.79
CA GLN A 93 -6.18 1.51 2.09
C GLN A 93 -4.75 1.94 1.73
N VAL A 94 -4.58 3.10 1.09
CA VAL A 94 -3.29 3.65 0.68
C VAL A 94 -2.37 3.84 1.90
N MET A 95 -2.88 4.43 2.98
CA MET A 95 -2.11 4.64 4.20
C MET A 95 -1.66 3.32 4.81
N SER A 96 -2.55 2.33 4.88
CA SER A 96 -2.21 1.00 5.42
C SER A 96 -1.22 0.25 4.55
N GLN A 97 -1.21 0.49 3.24
CA GLN A 97 -0.21 -0.06 2.31
C GLN A 97 1.13 0.63 2.53
N ARG A 98 1.15 1.96 2.59
CA ARG A 98 2.37 2.73 2.75
C ARG A 98 3.08 2.46 4.09
N ILE A 99 2.32 2.30 5.17
CA ILE A 99 2.87 1.86 6.47
C ILE A 99 3.57 0.52 6.32
N ARG A 100 2.94 -0.44 5.65
CA ARG A 100 3.51 -1.79 5.44
C ARG A 100 4.74 -1.77 4.54
N GLU A 101 4.77 -0.92 3.52
CA GLU A 101 5.94 -0.74 2.65
C GLU A 101 7.13 -0.19 3.44
N VAL A 102 6.94 0.91 4.18
CA VAL A 102 8.01 1.50 5.00
C VAL A 102 8.52 0.51 6.05
N GLU A 103 7.63 -0.25 6.69
CA GLU A 103 8.04 -1.29 7.62
C GLU A 103 8.82 -2.42 6.94
N ARG A 104 8.41 -2.82 5.73
CA ARG A 104 9.13 -3.83 4.93
C ARG A 104 10.52 -3.32 4.55
N ASP A 105 10.63 -2.09 4.07
CA ASP A 105 11.91 -1.52 3.63
C ASP A 105 12.88 -1.41 4.80
N ARG A 106 12.39 -0.94 5.96
CA ARG A 106 13.18 -0.90 7.20
C ARG A 106 13.63 -2.30 7.65
N LYS A 107 12.75 -3.30 7.56
CA LYS A 107 13.12 -4.70 7.86
C LYS A 107 14.18 -5.19 6.88
N PHE A 108 14.06 -4.89 5.58
CA PHE A 108 15.05 -5.28 4.60
C PHE A 108 16.42 -4.67 4.90
N GLU A 109 16.50 -3.36 5.15
CA GLU A 109 17.75 -2.66 5.48
C GLU A 109 18.45 -3.23 6.72
N GLU A 110 17.68 -3.64 7.73
CA GLU A 110 18.21 -4.24 8.96
C GLU A 110 18.91 -5.58 8.71
N TYR A 111 18.38 -6.41 7.80
CA TYR A 111 18.91 -7.75 7.54
C TYR A 111 19.83 -7.84 6.30
N ALA A 112 19.76 -6.87 5.38
CA ALA A 112 20.61 -6.84 4.19
C ALA A 112 22.11 -6.84 4.53
N ASN A 113 22.50 -6.21 5.64
CA ASN A 113 23.89 -6.14 6.09
C ASN A 113 24.31 -7.31 7.01
N ARG A 114 23.44 -8.29 7.21
CA ARG A 114 23.65 -9.44 8.11
C ARG A 114 23.77 -10.76 7.36
N GLU A 115 24.11 -10.70 6.09
CA GLU A 115 24.36 -11.91 5.30
C GLU A 115 25.55 -12.69 5.89
N GLY A 116 25.33 -13.97 6.19
CA GLY A 116 26.33 -14.85 6.81
C GLY A 116 26.34 -14.85 8.34
N ASP A 117 25.55 -13.98 8.99
CA ASP A 117 25.37 -14.03 10.44
C ASP A 117 24.54 -15.26 10.84
N ILE A 118 24.93 -15.90 11.95
CA ILE A 118 24.10 -16.91 12.60
C ILE A 118 23.08 -16.22 13.50
N VAL A 119 21.80 -16.53 13.30
CA VAL A 119 20.68 -16.00 14.09
C VAL A 119 19.89 -17.15 14.71
N THR A 120 19.30 -16.89 15.89
CA THR A 120 18.36 -17.82 16.53
C THR A 120 16.94 -17.32 16.35
N GLY A 121 16.01 -18.20 16.02
CA GLY A 121 14.58 -17.89 15.86
C GLY A 121 13.72 -18.83 16.70
N ILE A 122 12.44 -18.50 16.87
CA ILE A 122 11.45 -19.37 17.49
C ILE A 122 10.59 -19.97 16.39
N ILE A 123 10.42 -21.28 16.37
CA ILE A 123 9.56 -21.94 15.37
C ILE A 123 8.10 -21.56 15.63
N GLN A 124 7.48 -20.89 14.66
CA GLN A 124 6.07 -20.50 14.73
C GLN A 124 5.16 -21.60 14.18
N GLN A 125 5.54 -22.14 13.02
CA GLN A 125 4.75 -23.15 12.32
C GLN A 125 5.64 -24.06 11.51
N THR A 126 5.30 -25.34 11.49
CA THR A 126 5.95 -26.35 10.64
C THR A 126 4.94 -26.89 9.63
N ASP A 127 5.28 -26.83 8.34
CA ASP A 127 4.55 -27.49 7.25
C ASP A 127 5.44 -28.58 6.63
N THR A 128 4.92 -29.37 5.71
CA THR A 128 5.70 -30.41 5.00
C THR A 128 6.77 -29.78 4.10
N ARG A 129 6.53 -28.58 3.57
CA ARG A 129 7.43 -27.94 2.59
C ARG A 129 8.44 -26.96 3.20
N TYR A 130 8.09 -26.33 4.31
CA TYR A 130 8.91 -25.29 4.95
C TYR A 130 8.52 -25.14 6.42
N THR A 131 9.42 -24.53 7.19
CA THR A 131 9.19 -24.12 8.57
C THR A 131 9.27 -22.59 8.65
N LEU A 132 8.32 -21.97 9.33
CA LEU A 132 8.35 -20.54 9.63
C LEU A 132 8.96 -20.31 11.01
N LEU A 133 9.96 -19.44 11.06
CA LEU A 133 10.62 -19.01 12.28
C LEU A 133 10.37 -17.53 12.50
N ASP A 134 10.12 -17.14 13.74
CA ASP A 134 10.12 -15.75 14.17
C ASP A 134 11.51 -15.37 14.69
N LEU A 135 12.14 -14.42 14.02
CA LEU A 135 13.44 -13.85 14.42
C LEU A 135 13.27 -12.62 15.34
N GLY A 136 12.06 -12.40 15.86
CA GLY A 136 11.66 -11.30 16.74
C GLY A 136 11.14 -10.07 16.00
N ARG A 137 11.77 -9.69 14.87
CA ARG A 137 11.33 -8.54 14.04
C ARG A 137 10.81 -8.92 12.67
N VAL A 138 11.23 -10.09 12.18
CA VAL A 138 10.88 -10.62 10.87
C VAL A 138 10.54 -12.10 11.00
N GLU A 139 9.65 -12.57 10.14
CA GLU A 139 9.43 -13.99 9.94
C GLU A 139 10.40 -14.48 8.86
N ALA A 140 11.09 -15.58 9.15
CA ALA A 140 11.97 -16.27 8.23
C ALA A 140 11.32 -17.59 7.79
N LEU A 141 11.54 -17.94 6.53
CA LEU A 141 11.14 -19.23 5.99
C LEU A 141 12.39 -20.09 5.85
N LEU A 142 12.38 -21.26 6.50
CA LEU A 142 13.43 -22.27 6.37
C LEU A 142 12.93 -23.42 5.48
N PRO A 143 13.43 -23.53 4.23
CA PRO A 143 13.04 -24.60 3.32
C PRO A 143 13.45 -25.96 3.86
N GLN A 144 12.69 -27.01 3.54
CA GLN A 144 13.01 -28.37 3.97
C GLN A 144 14.42 -28.83 3.55
N ALA A 145 14.92 -28.37 2.39
CA ALA A 145 16.25 -28.72 1.90
C ALA A 145 17.41 -28.16 2.75
N GLU A 146 17.15 -27.11 3.53
CA GLU A 146 18.13 -26.47 4.42
C GLU A 146 17.96 -26.90 5.88
N GLN A 147 16.99 -27.78 6.17
CA GLN A 147 16.78 -28.35 7.50
C GLN A 147 17.71 -29.53 7.74
N VAL A 148 18.04 -29.75 9.02
CA VAL A 148 18.82 -30.92 9.42
C VAL A 148 18.01 -32.20 9.12
N PRO A 149 18.58 -33.17 8.39
CA PRO A 149 17.90 -34.42 8.12
C PRO A 149 17.45 -35.11 9.41
N PHE A 150 16.22 -35.64 9.41
CA PHE A 150 15.58 -36.38 10.52
C PHE A 150 15.21 -35.54 11.75
N GLU A 151 15.53 -34.26 11.79
CA GLU A 151 15.01 -33.35 12.81
C GLU A 151 13.55 -32.99 12.52
N ARG A 152 12.74 -32.87 13.58
CA ARG A 152 11.32 -32.52 13.48
C ARG A 152 11.06 -31.27 14.32
N PRO A 153 11.25 -30.06 13.76
CA PRO A 153 11.01 -28.82 14.47
C PRO A 153 9.55 -28.72 14.89
N GLN A 154 9.29 -28.46 16.18
CA GLN A 154 7.95 -28.24 16.70
C GLN A 154 7.69 -26.75 16.96
N PRO A 155 6.44 -26.28 16.83
CA PRO A 155 6.07 -24.93 17.24
C PRO A 155 6.49 -24.64 18.69
N GLY A 156 7.22 -23.55 18.90
CA GLY A 156 7.74 -23.10 20.19
C GLY A 156 9.21 -23.47 20.47
N ASP A 157 9.82 -24.34 19.65
CA ASP A 157 11.25 -24.66 19.75
C ASP A 157 12.12 -23.47 19.31
N ARG A 158 13.37 -23.40 19.78
CA ARG A 158 14.32 -22.30 19.57
C ARG A 158 15.67 -22.77 19.05
#